data_AF-A0A644Y9V8-F1
#
_entry.id   AF-A0A644Y9V8-F1
#
_cell.length_a   1.000
_cell.length_b   1.000
_cell.length_c   1.000
_cell.angle_alpha   90.00
_cell.angle_beta   90.00
_cell.angle_gamma   90.00
#
_symmetry.space_group_name_H-M   'P 1'
#
loop_
_entity.id
_entity.type
_entity.pdbx_description
1 polymer ?
#
loop_
_entity_poly.entity_id
_entity_poly.type
_entity_poly.pdbx_seq_one_letter_code
_entity_poly.pdbx_strand_id
1 'polypeptide(L)'
;MAQADIRQSAPCAFVQNCVVWGVNSFMMRNMKKILLLFMGLLPFFLGLSMNALLMRNMNLVLPYPLLGIAWLLLWGLLGCFTAGCAGSVKESSFLAHIIPLVVLLLLLYQELILGQYWFNLGGLATQLYYLPLLNIAFTLTAWAHRVWPAYIASFALMYAVFYWGGCIGKRRRDGGKVSRGVDDAVS
;
A
#
# COMPACT_ATOMS: atom_id res chain seq x y z
N MET A 1 3.06 4.80 -70.59
CA MET A 1 1.80 5.27 -70.00
C MET A 1 1.18 4.09 -69.28
N ALA A 2 0.85 4.07 -68.00
CA ALA A 2 0.79 5.13 -66.99
C ALA A 2 1.11 4.50 -65.62
N GLN A 3 1.85 5.27 -64.82
CA GLN A 3 2.14 5.02 -63.41
C GLN A 3 1.16 5.91 -62.65
N ALA A 4 0.18 5.32 -61.96
CA ALA A 4 -0.72 6.01 -61.03
C ALA A 4 -1.07 5.00 -59.94
N ASP A 5 -0.56 5.22 -58.72
CA ASP A 5 -1.35 5.67 -57.56
C ASP A 5 -1.95 4.44 -56.86
N ILE A 6 -1.63 4.08 -55.62
CA ILE A 6 -2.25 4.61 -54.40
C ILE A 6 -1.25 4.50 -53.24
N ARG A 7 -0.79 5.65 -52.74
CA ARG A 7 0.06 5.76 -51.55
C ARG A 7 -0.67 6.63 -50.51
N GLN A 8 -1.75 6.16 -49.87
CA GLN A 8 -2.52 7.04 -48.96
C GLN A 8 -3.45 6.41 -47.89
N SER A 9 -3.13 5.26 -47.28
CA SER A 9 -3.96 4.70 -46.18
C SER A 9 -3.27 4.51 -44.82
N ALA A 10 -1.96 4.76 -44.71
CA ALA A 10 -1.21 4.42 -43.48
C ALA A 10 -1.27 5.41 -42.28
N PRO A 11 -1.44 6.75 -42.43
CA PRO A 11 -1.17 7.65 -41.31
C PRO A 11 -2.26 7.65 -40.22
N CYS A 12 -3.53 7.36 -40.57
CA CYS A 12 -4.62 7.39 -39.59
C CYS A 12 -4.58 6.21 -38.62
N ALA A 13 -4.23 5.00 -39.10
CA ALA A 13 -4.17 3.80 -38.24
C ALA A 13 -3.04 3.87 -37.20
N PHE A 14 -1.90 4.48 -37.54
CA PHE A 14 -0.78 4.64 -36.62
C PHE A 14 -1.09 5.67 -35.51
N VAL A 15 -1.69 6.82 -35.86
CA VAL A 15 -2.09 7.83 -34.89
C VAL A 15 -3.19 7.31 -33.97
N GLN A 16 -4.17 6.58 -34.52
CA GLN A 16 -5.26 6.00 -33.74
C GLN A 16 -4.76 4.91 -32.79
N ASN A 17 -3.82 4.07 -33.23
CA ASN A 17 -3.15 3.11 -32.34
C ASN A 17 -2.32 3.81 -31.26
N CYS A 18 -1.55 4.87 -31.57
CA CYS A 18 -0.81 5.64 -30.56
C CYS A 18 -1.71 6.32 -29.53
N VAL A 19 -2.86 6.87 -29.95
CA VAL A 19 -3.83 7.49 -29.03
C VAL A 19 -4.50 6.42 -28.16
N VAL A 20 -4.94 5.30 -28.74
CA VAL A 20 -5.54 4.18 -27.97
C VAL A 20 -4.53 3.56 -27.02
N TRP A 21 -3.26 3.40 -27.44
CA TRP A 21 -2.20 2.91 -26.56
C TRP A 21 -1.84 3.92 -25.47
N GLY A 22 -1.80 5.21 -25.79
CA GLY A 22 -1.58 6.30 -24.83
C GLY A 22 -2.69 6.37 -23.79
N VAL A 23 -3.95 6.25 -24.23
CA VAL A 23 -5.15 6.22 -23.38
C VAL A 23 -5.19 4.95 -22.51
N ASN A 24 -4.89 3.77 -23.06
CA ASN A 24 -4.81 2.53 -22.30
C ASN A 24 -3.66 2.52 -21.30
N SER A 25 -2.49 3.05 -21.67
CA SER A 25 -1.32 3.17 -20.78
C SER A 25 -1.57 4.19 -19.66
N PHE A 26 -2.29 5.28 -19.95
CA PHE A 26 -2.75 6.25 -18.96
C PHE A 26 -3.82 5.67 -18.01
N MET A 27 -4.86 5.02 -18.55
CA MET A 27 -5.89 4.35 -17.74
C MET A 27 -5.29 3.28 -16.83
N MET A 28 -4.45 2.38 -17.36
CA MET A 28 -3.82 1.33 -16.57
C MET A 28 -2.91 1.90 -15.47
N ARG A 29 -2.29 3.06 -15.69
CA ARG A 29 -1.49 3.75 -14.66
C ARG A 29 -2.36 4.30 -13.55
N ASN A 30 -3.50 4.91 -13.87
CA ASN A 30 -4.42 5.47 -12.88
C ASN A 30 -5.13 4.38 -12.06
N MET A 31 -5.49 3.26 -12.68
CA MET A 31 -6.06 2.11 -11.97
C MET A 31 -5.11 1.53 -10.92
N LYS A 32 -3.80 1.48 -11.22
CA LYS A 32 -2.79 1.03 -10.25
C LYS A 32 -2.63 1.97 -9.06
N LYS A 33 -2.77 3.28 -9.26
CA LYS A 33 -2.77 4.27 -8.17
C LYS A 33 -4.02 4.15 -7.29
N ILE A 34 -5.18 3.91 -7.90
CA ILE A 34 -6.42 3.65 -7.18
C ILE A 34 -6.31 2.36 -6.36
N LEU A 35 -5.73 1.30 -6.93
CA LEU A 35 -5.46 0.05 -6.20
C LEU A 35 -4.56 0.28 -4.98
N LEU A 36 -3.51 1.08 -5.13
CA LEU A 36 -2.63 1.47 -4.01
C LEU A 36 -3.40 2.17 -2.89
N LEU A 37 -4.34 3.06 -3.24
CA LEU A 37 -5.20 3.71 -2.25
C LEU A 37 -6.08 2.68 -1.53
N PHE A 38 -6.74 1.79 -2.28
CA PHE A 38 -7.60 0.75 -1.70
C PHE A 38 -6.86 -0.27 -0.84
N MET A 39 -5.57 -0.54 -1.09
CA MET A 39 -4.76 -1.37 -0.20
C MET A 39 -4.70 -0.81 1.21
N GLY A 40 -4.78 0.51 1.37
CA GLY A 40 -4.90 1.17 2.67
C GLY A 40 -6.16 0.80 3.46
N LEU A 41 -7.17 0.14 2.86
CA LEU A 41 -8.33 -0.37 3.59
C LEU A 41 -8.10 -1.74 4.21
N LEU A 42 -7.08 -2.50 3.79
CA LEU A 42 -6.85 -3.87 4.26
C LEU A 42 -6.73 -4.00 5.80
N PRO A 43 -6.06 -3.07 6.52
CA PRO A 43 -5.97 -3.17 7.98
C PRO A 43 -7.32 -3.09 8.69
N PHE A 44 -8.34 -2.42 8.12
CA PHE A 44 -9.69 -2.43 8.69
C PHE A 44 -10.26 -3.84 8.75
N PHE A 45 -10.18 -4.59 7.64
CA PHE A 45 -10.69 -5.96 7.58
C PHE A 45 -9.95 -6.86 8.55
N LEU A 46 -8.63 -6.73 8.64
CA LEU A 46 -7.83 -7.52 9.57
C LEU A 46 -8.17 -7.19 11.03
N GLY A 47 -8.22 -5.91 11.40
CA GLY A 47 -8.55 -5.46 12.74
C GLY A 47 -9.95 -5.90 13.18
N LEU A 48 -10.95 -5.76 12.31
CA LEU A 48 -12.31 -6.22 12.55
C LEU A 48 -12.39 -7.74 12.69
N SER A 49 -11.64 -8.48 11.87
CA SER A 49 -11.58 -9.95 11.95
C SER A 49 -10.95 -10.42 13.25
N MET A 50 -9.84 -9.79 13.67
CA MET A 50 -9.21 -10.07 14.97
C MET A 50 -10.18 -9.80 16.12
N ASN A 51 -10.87 -8.66 16.09
CA ASN A 51 -11.88 -8.33 17.09
C ASN A 51 -13.04 -9.35 17.12
N ALA A 52 -13.56 -9.74 15.96
CA ALA A 52 -14.63 -10.73 15.85
C ALA A 52 -14.20 -12.11 16.40
N LEU A 53 -12.95 -12.53 16.13
CA LEU A 53 -12.40 -13.78 16.66
C LEU A 53 -12.27 -13.77 18.18
N LEU A 54 -11.82 -12.65 18.75
CA LEU A 54 -11.71 -12.47 20.20
C LEU A 54 -13.07 -12.47 20.90
N MET A 55 -14.04 -11.76 20.32
CA MET A 55 -15.41 -11.72 20.86
C MET A 55 -16.10 -13.09 20.78
N ARG A 56 -15.83 -13.87 19.73
CA ARG A 56 -16.39 -15.23 19.57
C ARG A 56 -15.72 -16.25 20.48
N ASN A 57 -14.42 -16.09 20.77
CA ASN A 57 -13.64 -17.05 21.55
C ASN A 57 -12.87 -16.34 22.67
N MET A 58 -13.56 -16.00 23.76
CA MET A 58 -12.98 -15.25 24.88
C MET A 58 -11.78 -15.96 25.55
N ASN A 59 -11.69 -17.29 25.43
CA ASN A 59 -10.58 -18.09 25.98
C ASN A 59 -9.41 -18.27 25.00
N LEU A 60 -9.50 -17.71 23.79
CA LEU A 60 -8.49 -17.89 22.76
C LEU A 60 -7.34 -16.89 22.96
N VAL A 61 -6.17 -17.40 23.35
CA VAL A 61 -4.95 -16.61 23.44
C VAL A 61 -4.34 -16.49 22.04
N LEU A 62 -4.54 -15.35 21.39
CA LEU A 62 -3.91 -15.07 20.10
C LEU A 62 -2.41 -14.78 20.28
N PRO A 63 -1.54 -15.34 19.42
CA PRO A 63 -0.13 -14.95 19.39
C PRO A 63 0.05 -13.59 18.71
N TYR A 64 -0.33 -12.51 19.40
CA TYR A 64 -0.31 -11.14 18.88
C TYR A 64 1.03 -10.69 18.27
N PRO A 65 2.21 -10.99 18.86
CA PRO A 65 3.49 -10.62 18.24
C PRO A 65 3.70 -11.28 16.87
N LEU A 66 3.34 -12.56 16.73
CA LEU A 66 3.48 -13.29 15.47
C LEU A 66 2.55 -12.72 14.40
N LEU A 67 1.31 -12.37 14.77
CA LEU A 67 0.36 -11.72 13.86
C LEU A 67 0.88 -10.36 13.38
N GLY A 68 1.45 -9.55 14.27
CA GLY A 68 2.03 -8.26 13.91
C GLY A 68 3.24 -8.40 12.97
N ILE A 69 4.13 -9.37 13.22
CA ILE A 69 5.28 -9.65 12.35
C ILE A 69 4.80 -10.13 10.97
N ALA A 70 3.89 -11.11 10.95
CA ALA A 70 3.32 -11.62 9.71
C ALA A 70 2.65 -10.51 8.89
N TRP A 71 1.92 -9.61 9.57
CA TRP A 71 1.31 -8.46 8.93
C TRP A 71 2.33 -7.47 8.36
N LEU A 72 3.39 -7.14 9.11
CA LEU A 72 4.47 -6.28 8.61
C LEU A 72 5.19 -6.89 7.40
N LEU A 73 5.50 -8.19 7.44
CA LEU A 73 6.10 -8.90 6.31
C LEU A 73 5.21 -8.84 5.08
N LEU A 74 3.91 -9.14 5.24
CA LEU A 74 2.93 -9.02 4.16
C LEU A 74 2.89 -7.60 3.59
N TRP A 75 2.86 -6.58 4.46
CA TRP A 75 2.86 -5.17 4.05
C TRP A 75 4.13 -4.77 3.29
N GLY A 76 5.29 -5.30 3.69
CA GLY A 76 6.56 -5.11 2.97
C GLY A 76 6.59 -5.81 1.61
N LEU A 77 6.07 -7.04 1.53
CA LEU A 77 5.93 -7.76 0.26
C LEU A 77 5.02 -7.01 -0.71
N LEU A 78 3.91 -6.46 -0.21
CA LEU A 78 3.02 -5.60 -0.97
C LEU A 78 3.76 -4.36 -1.51
N GLY A 79 4.62 -3.73 -0.72
CA GLY A 79 5.52 -2.67 -1.19
C GLY A 79 6.44 -3.12 -2.33
N CYS A 80 7.03 -4.32 -2.22
CA CYS A 80 7.90 -4.90 -3.25
C CYS A 80 7.17 -5.13 -4.58
N PHE A 81 5.98 -5.74 -4.53
CA PHE A 81 5.16 -5.99 -5.72
C PHE A 81 4.69 -4.69 -6.39
N THR A 82 4.36 -3.68 -5.58
CA THR A 82 3.84 -2.40 -6.08
C THR A 82 4.90 -1.40 -6.53
N ALA A 83 6.20 -1.73 -6.44
CA ALA A 83 7.32 -0.84 -6.76
C ALA A 83 7.34 -0.22 -8.18
N GLY A 84 6.46 -0.63 -9.10
CA GLY A 84 6.29 -0.02 -10.42
C GLY A 84 4.83 0.26 -10.78
N CYS A 85 3.97 0.37 -9.77
CA CYS A 85 2.61 0.86 -9.91
C CYS A 85 2.54 2.39 -9.96
N ALA A 86 3.54 3.09 -9.43
CA ALA A 86 3.67 4.55 -9.47
C ALA A 86 4.99 4.99 -10.13
N GLY A 87 5.15 6.29 -10.39
CA GLY A 87 6.37 6.83 -11.01
C GLY A 87 7.61 6.71 -10.11
N SER A 88 7.40 6.63 -8.80
CA SER A 88 8.47 6.43 -7.82
C SER A 88 8.00 5.60 -6.62
N VAL A 89 8.96 4.99 -5.91
CA VAL A 89 8.70 4.27 -4.65
C VAL A 89 8.08 5.22 -3.61
N LYS A 90 8.55 6.46 -3.53
CA LYS A 90 8.01 7.48 -2.62
C LYS A 90 6.53 7.77 -2.89
N GLU A 91 6.16 7.95 -4.16
CA GLU A 91 4.76 8.18 -4.56
C GLU A 91 3.89 6.97 -4.22
N SER A 92 4.36 5.75 -4.49
CA SER A 92 3.64 4.51 -4.15
C SER A 92 3.42 4.36 -2.65
N SER A 93 4.47 4.63 -1.85
CA SER A 93 4.40 4.59 -0.39
C SER A 93 3.43 5.64 0.13
N PHE A 94 3.49 6.88 -0.38
CA PHE A 94 2.58 7.93 0.05
C PHE A 94 1.12 7.56 -0.25
N LEU A 95 0.80 7.15 -1.48
CA LEU A 95 -0.56 6.78 -1.89
C LEU A 95 -1.14 5.63 -1.05
N ALA A 96 -0.35 4.59 -0.79
CA ALA A 96 -0.77 3.47 0.05
C ALA A 96 -0.99 3.86 1.53
N HIS A 97 -0.41 4.99 1.97
CA HIS A 97 -0.48 5.44 3.35
C HIS A 97 -1.43 6.62 3.60
N ILE A 98 -2.15 7.11 2.59
CA ILE A 98 -3.16 8.17 2.78
C ILE A 98 -4.24 7.71 3.75
N ILE A 99 -4.83 6.53 3.53
CA ILE A 99 -5.88 6.00 4.41
C ILE A 99 -5.34 5.72 5.81
N PRO A 100 -4.21 4.97 6.00
CA PRO A 100 -3.63 4.83 7.33
C PRO A 100 -3.37 6.17 8.02
N LEU A 101 -2.88 7.18 7.30
CA LEU A 101 -2.59 8.49 7.87
C LEU A 101 -3.88 9.20 8.35
N VAL A 102 -4.95 9.17 7.56
CA VAL A 102 -6.25 9.73 7.97
C VAL A 102 -6.78 9.03 9.23
N VAL A 103 -6.67 7.70 9.29
CA VAL A 103 -7.08 6.92 10.47
C VAL A 103 -6.24 7.28 11.69
N LEU A 104 -4.92 7.43 11.54
CA LEU A 104 -4.04 7.87 12.60
C LEU A 104 -4.46 9.26 13.13
N LEU A 105 -4.73 10.22 12.24
CA LEU A 105 -5.15 11.56 12.64
C LEU A 105 -6.49 11.53 13.41
N LEU A 106 -7.45 10.72 12.97
CA LEU A 106 -8.71 10.52 13.67
C LEU A 106 -8.53 9.89 15.05
N LEU A 107 -7.60 8.94 15.19
CA LEU A 107 -7.26 8.35 16.49
C LEU A 107 -6.60 9.34 17.43
N LEU A 108 -5.61 10.08 16.94
CA LEU A 108 -4.94 11.12 17.73
C LEU A 108 -5.92 12.21 18.16
N TYR A 109 -6.86 12.59 17.30
CA TYR A 109 -7.92 13.53 17.66
C TYR A 109 -8.81 12.99 18.79
N GLN A 110 -9.25 11.73 18.69
CA GLN A 110 -10.05 11.08 19.74
C GLN A 110 -9.31 11.00 21.07
N GLU A 111 -8.03 10.61 21.06
CA GLU A 111 -7.27 10.39 22.29
C GLU A 111 -6.74 11.69 22.91
N LEU A 112 -6.22 12.63 22.12
CA LEU A 112 -5.54 13.83 22.60
C LEU A 112 -6.49 15.03 22.78
N ILE A 113 -7.49 15.17 21.91
CA ILE A 113 -8.37 16.34 21.90
C ILE A 113 -9.69 16.03 22.61
N LEU A 114 -10.35 14.93 22.25
CA LEU A 114 -11.62 14.55 22.86
C LEU A 114 -11.45 13.87 24.22
N GLY A 115 -10.30 13.23 24.47
CA GLY A 115 -10.04 12.44 25.67
C GLY A 115 -10.91 11.18 25.80
N GLN A 116 -11.68 10.85 24.77
CA GLN A 116 -12.57 9.70 24.71
C GLN A 116 -12.74 9.23 23.26
N TYR A 117 -12.98 7.93 23.11
CA TYR A 117 -13.26 7.35 21.80
C TYR A 117 -14.73 7.49 21.40
N TRP A 118 -15.00 7.53 20.10
CA TRP A 118 -16.38 7.55 19.61
C TRP A 118 -17.08 6.20 19.80
N PHE A 119 -18.29 6.24 20.33
CA PHE A 119 -19.17 5.07 20.53
C PHE A 119 -19.97 4.70 19.28
N ASN A 120 -19.40 4.88 18.08
CA ASN A 120 -20.02 4.51 16.82
C ASN A 120 -19.11 3.56 16.03
N LEU A 121 -19.64 2.97 14.95
CA LEU A 121 -18.88 2.02 14.14
C LEU A 121 -17.61 2.62 13.54
N GLY A 122 -17.62 3.91 13.19
CA GLY A 122 -16.45 4.62 12.69
C GLY A 122 -15.35 4.74 13.76
N GLY A 123 -15.73 5.13 14.97
CA GLY A 123 -14.83 5.15 16.14
C GLY A 123 -14.21 3.78 16.39
N LEU A 124 -15.03 2.74 16.45
CA LEU A 124 -14.56 1.37 16.65
C LEU A 124 -13.62 0.92 15.51
N ALA A 125 -13.99 1.16 14.25
CA ALA A 125 -13.18 0.79 13.10
C ALA A 125 -11.80 1.47 13.12
N THR A 126 -11.74 2.76 13.49
CA THR A 126 -10.45 3.46 13.63
C THR A 126 -9.58 2.86 14.72
N GLN A 127 -10.15 2.50 15.88
CA GLN A 127 -9.42 1.87 16.99
C GLN A 127 -8.85 0.50 16.62
N LEU A 128 -9.62 -0.29 15.87
CA LEU A 128 -9.23 -1.63 15.47
C LEU A 128 -8.22 -1.66 14.32
N TYR A 129 -8.07 -0.56 13.58
CA TYR A 129 -7.22 -0.48 12.40
C TYR A 129 -5.76 -0.89 12.66
N TYR A 130 -5.19 -0.42 13.78
CA TYR A 130 -3.80 -0.71 14.16
C TYR A 130 -3.66 -1.91 15.11
N LEU A 131 -4.77 -2.56 15.47
CA LEU A 131 -4.79 -3.68 16.41
C LEU A 131 -3.76 -4.79 16.09
N PRO A 132 -3.54 -5.18 14.82
CA PRO A 132 -2.54 -6.20 14.49
C PRO A 132 -1.12 -5.81 14.86
N LEU A 133 -0.79 -4.51 14.85
CA LEU A 133 0.54 -3.98 15.13
C LEU A 133 0.72 -3.47 16.55
N LEU A 134 -0.38 -3.17 17.25
CA LEU A 134 -0.36 -2.51 18.55
C LEU A 134 0.56 -3.24 19.55
N ASN A 135 0.58 -4.56 19.55
CA ASN A 135 1.44 -5.33 20.46
C ASN A 135 2.94 -5.04 20.26
N ILE A 136 3.41 -5.03 19.00
CA ILE A 136 4.79 -4.68 18.67
C ILE A 136 5.06 -3.21 18.98
N ALA A 137 4.11 -2.34 18.63
CA ALA A 137 4.22 -0.91 18.87
C ALA A 137 4.32 -0.58 20.36
N PHE A 138 3.53 -1.23 21.22
CA PHE A 138 3.62 -1.10 22.68
C PHE A 138 4.97 -1.54 23.23
N THR A 139 5.62 -2.53 22.62
CA THR A 139 6.97 -2.93 23.01
C THR A 139 7.98 -1.82 22.68
N LEU A 140 7.82 -1.15 21.53
CA LEU A 140 8.66 -0.01 21.14
C LEU A 140 8.37 1.26 21.94
N THR A 141 7.13 1.43 22.40
CA THR A 141 6.68 2.58 23.18
C THR A 141 6.42 2.20 24.63
N ALA A 142 7.16 1.24 25.18
CA ALA A 142 6.98 0.79 26.57
C ALA A 142 7.20 1.90 27.60
N TRP A 143 7.95 2.93 27.23
CA TRP A 143 8.16 4.15 28.02
C TRP A 143 6.95 5.08 28.04
N ALA A 144 5.99 4.91 27.12
CA ALA A 144 4.80 5.71 27.05
C ALA A 144 3.69 5.13 27.94
N HIS A 145 3.16 5.95 28.84
CA HIS A 145 2.00 5.60 29.69
C HIS A 145 0.64 5.84 29.00
N ARG A 146 0.65 6.13 27.69
CA ARG A 146 -0.54 6.43 26.87
C ARG A 146 -0.51 5.61 25.59
N VAL A 147 -1.65 5.47 24.92
CA VAL A 147 -1.79 4.61 23.74
C VAL A 147 -1.36 5.34 22.46
N TRP A 148 -1.51 6.66 22.41
CA TRP A 148 -1.20 7.46 21.22
C TRP A 148 0.20 7.24 20.63
N PRO A 149 1.28 7.03 21.40
CA PRO A 149 2.60 6.77 20.81
C PRO A 149 2.64 5.42 20.11
N ALA A 150 1.91 4.42 20.60
CA ALA A 150 1.82 3.11 19.96
C ALA A 150 1.09 3.21 18.60
N TYR A 151 0.10 4.10 18.46
CA TYR A 151 -0.53 4.36 17.16
C TYR A 151 0.46 4.99 16.16
N ILE A 152 1.24 5.97 16.60
CA ILE A 152 2.27 6.59 15.75
C ILE A 152 3.34 5.58 15.36
N ALA A 153 3.83 4.79 16.32
CA ALA A 153 4.82 3.73 16.07
C ALA A 153 4.28 2.68 15.09
N SER A 154 3.01 2.28 15.21
CA SER A 154 2.36 1.35 14.28
C SER A 154 2.34 1.90 12.85
N PHE A 155 1.95 3.16 12.67
CA PHE A 155 1.99 3.82 11.36
C PHE A 155 3.41 3.91 10.81
N ALA A 156 4.38 4.30 11.64
CA ALA A 156 5.78 4.42 11.24
C ALA A 156 6.36 3.07 10.78
N LEU A 157 6.07 1.98 11.50
CA LEU A 157 6.49 0.63 11.13
C LEU A 157 5.88 0.20 9.79
N MET A 158 4.57 0.41 9.60
CA MET A 158 3.90 0.11 8.32
C MET A 158 4.55 0.89 7.16
N TYR A 159 4.75 2.19 7.33
CA TYR A 159 5.35 3.03 6.31
C TYR A 159 6.79 2.60 5.99
N ALA A 160 7.60 2.35 7.01
CA ALA A 160 9.00 1.96 6.87
C ALA A 160 9.15 0.63 6.12
N VAL A 161 8.39 -0.39 6.53
CA VAL A 161 8.47 -1.73 5.92
C VAL A 161 7.94 -1.73 4.48
N PHE A 162 6.88 -0.98 4.20
CA PHE A 162 6.38 -0.81 2.83
C PHE A 162 7.39 -0.09 1.93
N TYR A 163 7.97 1.02 2.41
CA TYR A 163 8.98 1.77 1.67
C TYR A 163 10.24 0.94 1.42
N TRP A 164 10.69 0.19 2.42
CA TRP A 164 11.81 -0.74 2.30
C TRP A 164 11.52 -1.83 1.26
N GLY A 165 10.34 -2.44 1.34
CA GLY A 165 9.86 -3.40 0.35
C GLY A 165 9.85 -2.83 -1.08
N GLY A 166 9.33 -1.62 -1.25
CA GLY A 166 9.32 -0.91 -2.54
C GLY A 166 10.72 -0.62 -3.07
N CYS A 167 11.67 -0.26 -2.20
CA CYS A 167 13.07 -0.08 -2.59
C CYS A 167 13.70 -1.39 -3.10
N ILE A 168 13.46 -2.51 -2.43
CA ILE A 168 13.91 -3.84 -2.87
C ILE A 168 13.29 -4.20 -4.22
N GLY A 169 11.97 -4.00 -4.36
CA GLY A 169 11.23 -4.29 -5.59
C GLY A 169 11.71 -3.47 -6.79
N LYS A 170 12.10 -2.21 -6.57
CA LYS A 170 12.71 -1.37 -7.60
C LYS A 170 14.09 -1.91 -8.03
N ARG A 171 14.98 -2.20 -7.08
CA ARG A 171 16.33 -2.75 -7.37
C ARG A 171 16.26 -4.05 -8.19
N ARG A 172 15.32 -4.95 -7.87
CA ARG A 172 15.11 -6.20 -8.61
C ARG A 172 14.72 -5.97 -10.08
N ARG A 173 13.88 -4.97 -10.35
CA ARG A 173 13.49 -4.63 -11.73
C ARG A 173 14.62 -3.99 -12.52
N ASP A 174 15.36 -3.09 -11.88
CA ASP A 174 16.47 -2.39 -12.54
C ASP A 174 17.60 -3.38 -12.88
N GLY A 175 17.94 -4.29 -11.95
CA GLY A 175 18.90 -5.37 -12.22
C GLY A 175 18.45 -6.33 -13.33
N GLY A 176 17.16 -6.69 -13.36
CA GLY A 176 16.62 -7.57 -14.41
C GLY A 176 16.57 -6.95 -15.81
N LYS A 177 16.55 -5.61 -15.92
CA LYS A 177 16.65 -4.92 -17.22
C LYS A 177 18.09 -4.90 -17.74
N VAL A 178 19.07 -4.73 -16.84
CA VAL A 178 20.49 -4.74 -17.21
C VAL A 178 20.88 -6.10 -17.77
N SER A 179 20.49 -7.22 -17.13
CA SER A 179 20.79 -8.56 -17.64
C SER A 179 20.20 -8.80 -19.04
N ARG A 180 18.93 -8.45 -19.27
CA ARG A 180 18.29 -8.59 -20.59
C ARG A 180 18.95 -7.74 -21.67
N GLY A 181 19.30 -6.49 -21.36
CA GLY A 181 19.97 -5.62 -22.32
C GLY A 181 21.38 -6.09 -22.70
N VAL A 182 22.04 -6.85 -21.83
CA VAL A 182 23.33 -7.51 -22.15
C VAL A 182 23.10 -8.70 -23.09
N ASP A 183 22.08 -9.53 -22.81
CA ASP A 183 21.77 -10.70 -23.65
C ASP A 183 21.36 -10.28 -25.08
N ASP A 184 20.58 -9.19 -25.20
CA ASP A 184 20.14 -8.63 -26.48
C ASP A 184 21.27 -7.95 -27.27
N ALA A 185 22.35 -7.50 -26.60
CA ALA A 185 23.50 -6.87 -27.25
C ALA A 185 24.57 -7.88 -27.71
N VAL A 186 24.49 -9.13 -27.27
CA VAL A 186 25.43 -10.20 -27.57
C VAL A 186 24.90 -11.13 -28.69
N SER A 187 23.61 -11.06 -29.02
CA SER A 187 22.98 -11.78 -30.15
C SER A 187 22.99 -10.99 -31.45
#